data_AF-A0A353ZDB5-F1
#
_entry.id   AF-A0A353ZDB5-F1
#
_cell.length_a   1.000
_cell.length_b   1.000
_cell.length_c   1.000
_cell.angle_alpha   90.00
_cell.angle_beta   90.00
_cell.angle_gamma   90.00
#
_symmetry.space_group_name_H-M   'P 1'
#
loop_
_entity.id
_entity.type
_entity.pdbx_description
1 polymer ?
#
loop_
_entity_poly.entity_id
_entity_poly.type
_entity_poly.pdbx_seq_one_letter_code
_entity_poly.pdbx_strand_id
1 'polypeptide(L)'
;MEVPNHRLADERPSECAVAFKEWAAVCLALGAGEQLLILRKGGIHEGRAGFQVAHRWFWLYPTRFHESPGQLTPTASQWLAPAR
;
A
#
# COMPACT_ATOMS: atom_id res chain seq x y z
N MET A 1 30.06 -11.46 -14.63
CA MET A 1 28.73 -11.60 -13.98
C MET A 1 27.85 -10.52 -14.56
N GLU A 2 26.93 -10.87 -15.47
CA GLU A 2 25.91 -9.93 -15.93
C GLU A 2 24.98 -9.64 -14.75
N VAL A 3 24.88 -8.37 -14.37
CA VAL A 3 23.86 -7.90 -13.44
C VAL A 3 22.56 -7.88 -14.24
N PRO A 4 21.51 -8.62 -13.85
CA PRO A 4 20.27 -8.64 -14.61
C PRO A 4 19.73 -7.22 -14.78
N ASN A 5 19.36 -6.86 -16.01
CA ASN A 5 18.77 -5.58 -16.32
C ASN A 5 17.38 -5.49 -15.66
N HIS A 6 17.30 -4.81 -14.51
CA HIS A 6 16.07 -4.63 -13.71
C HIS A 6 14.93 -3.91 -14.48
N ARG A 7 15.20 -3.36 -15.66
CA ARG A 7 14.22 -2.65 -16.49
C ARG A 7 13.09 -3.53 -17.05
N LEU A 8 13.29 -4.84 -17.20
CA LEU A 8 12.24 -5.72 -17.77
C LEU A 8 11.08 -5.98 -16.79
N ALA A 9 11.26 -5.76 -15.49
CA ALA A 9 10.21 -5.97 -14.50
C ALA A 9 9.27 -4.74 -14.33
N ASP A 10 9.60 -3.62 -14.97
CA ASP A 10 9.03 -2.28 -14.70
C ASP A 10 7.94 -1.81 -15.68
N GLU A 11 7.49 -2.68 -16.57
CA GLU A 11 6.34 -2.36 -17.41
C GLU A 11 5.04 -2.54 -16.62
N ARG A 12 4.22 -1.49 -16.62
CA ARG A 12 2.89 -1.51 -16.00
C ARG A 12 2.01 -2.49 -16.78
N PRO A 13 1.36 -3.45 -16.11
CA PRO A 13 0.48 -4.38 -16.81
C PRO A 13 -0.76 -3.64 -17.34
N SER A 14 -1.30 -4.11 -18.47
CA SER A 14 -2.56 -3.58 -19.04
C SER A 14 -3.76 -3.86 -18.15
N GLU A 15 -3.69 -4.91 -17.33
CA GLU A 15 -4.71 -5.30 -16.35
C GLU A 15 -4.06 -5.66 -15.01
N CYS A 16 -4.70 -5.31 -13.90
CA CYS A 16 -4.22 -5.66 -12.56
C CYS A 16 -5.39 -6.07 -11.67
N ALA A 17 -5.38 -7.32 -11.22
CA ALA A 17 -6.41 -7.90 -10.37
C ALA A 17 -6.03 -7.89 -8.87
N VAL A 18 -4.91 -7.27 -8.52
CA VAL A 18 -4.40 -7.20 -7.14
C VAL A 18 -4.66 -5.81 -6.59
N ALA A 19 -5.18 -5.75 -5.36
CA ALA A 19 -5.36 -4.49 -4.66
C ALA A 19 -4.97 -4.61 -3.20
N PHE A 20 -4.40 -3.53 -2.67
CA PHE A 20 -4.05 -3.38 -1.28
C PHE A 20 -5.19 -2.66 -0.54
N LYS A 21 -5.96 -3.43 0.23
CA LYS A 21 -7.07 -2.90 1.04
C LYS A 21 -6.53 -2.12 2.23
N GLU A 22 -6.87 -0.86 2.35
CA GLU A 22 -6.47 -0.02 3.48
C GLU A 22 -7.48 1.10 3.75
N TRP A 23 -7.42 1.72 4.93
CA TRP A 23 -8.19 2.91 5.29
C TRP A 23 -8.10 4.01 4.24
N ALA A 24 -9.23 4.65 3.98
CA ALA A 24 -9.35 5.66 2.94
C ALA A 24 -8.39 6.83 3.17
N ALA A 25 -8.22 7.27 4.43
CA ALA A 25 -7.28 8.32 4.78
C ALA A 25 -5.82 7.97 4.44
N VAL A 26 -5.41 6.72 4.69
CA VAL A 26 -4.06 6.25 4.36
C VAL A 26 -3.86 6.16 2.85
N CYS A 27 -4.85 5.65 2.11
CA CYS A 27 -4.81 5.62 0.64
C CYS A 27 -4.66 7.02 0.04
N LEU A 28 -5.35 8.02 0.59
CA LEU A 28 -5.24 9.42 0.16
C LEU A 28 -3.86 10.00 0.47
N ALA A 29 -3.33 9.77 1.68
CA ALA A 29 -1.99 10.23 2.06
C ALA A 29 -0.89 9.64 1.18
N LEU A 30 -1.00 8.35 0.81
CA LEU A 30 -0.08 7.70 -0.12
C LEU A 30 -0.20 8.27 -1.53
N GLY A 31 -1.44 8.45 -2.03
CA GLY A 31 -1.69 9.01 -3.36
C GLY A 31 -1.22 10.46 -3.51
N ALA A 32 -1.23 11.23 -2.42
CA ALA A 32 -0.71 12.59 -2.36
C ALA A 32 0.81 12.67 -2.16
N GLY A 33 1.48 11.56 -1.82
CA GLY A 33 2.91 11.52 -1.54
C GLY A 33 3.32 12.01 -0.15
N GLU A 34 2.38 12.36 0.72
CA GLU A 34 2.66 12.75 2.12
C GLU A 34 3.18 11.58 2.95
N GLN A 35 2.73 10.36 2.63
CA GLN A 35 3.20 9.13 3.24
C GLN A 35 3.87 8.26 2.18
N LEU A 36 5.04 7.72 2.49
CA LEU A 36 5.79 6.83 1.59
C LEU A 36 5.85 5.38 2.09
N LEU A 37 5.73 5.17 3.40
CA LEU A 37 5.92 3.87 4.04
C LEU A 37 4.69 3.46 4.85
N ILE A 38 4.38 2.16 4.83
CA ILE A 38 3.34 1.56 5.65
C ILE A 38 3.99 0.43 6.45
N LEU A 39 3.81 0.46 7.76
CA LEU A 39 4.22 -0.61 8.66
C LEU A 39 2.97 -1.32 9.16
N ARG A 40 2.73 -2.55 8.70
CA ARG A 40 1.63 -3.37 9.21
C ARG A 40 2.15 -4.30 10.29
N LYS A 41 1.51 -4.25 11.46
CA LYS A 41 1.76 -5.23 12.52
C LYS A 41 1.18 -6.58 12.09
N GLY A 42 2.05 -7.54 11.83
CA GLY A 42 1.70 -8.92 11.49
C GLY A 42 2.95 -9.80 11.43
N GLY A 43 2.78 -11.12 11.40
CA GLY A 43 3.86 -12.04 11.08
C GLY A 43 3.90 -12.24 9.57
N ILE A 44 4.96 -11.80 8.90
CA ILE A 44 5.22 -12.25 7.53
C ILE A 44 5.61 -13.72 7.66
N HIS A 45 4.78 -14.62 7.16
CA HIS A 45 5.13 -16.04 7.13
C HIS A 45 6.12 -16.28 5.99
N GLU A 46 7.39 -16.06 6.29
CA GLU A 46 8.48 -16.30 5.36
C GLU A 46 8.72 -17.80 5.24
N GLY A 47 8.47 -18.35 4.06
CA GLY A 47 8.87 -19.73 3.75
C GLY A 47 10.40 -19.86 3.70
N ARG A 48 10.90 -21.04 3.32
CA ARG A 48 12.37 -21.28 3.21
C ARG A 48 13.11 -20.29 2.29
N ALA A 49 12.39 -19.59 1.40
CA ALA A 49 12.93 -18.60 0.48
C ALA A 49 13.01 -17.17 1.07
N GLY A 50 12.62 -16.96 2.34
CA GLY A 50 12.64 -15.65 2.99
C GLY A 50 11.54 -14.68 2.50
N PHE A 51 11.67 -13.40 2.86
CA PHE A 51 10.81 -12.32 2.38
C PHE A 51 10.86 -12.19 0.86
N GLN A 52 9.68 -12.09 0.22
CA GLN A 52 9.54 -11.86 -1.21
C GLN A 52 8.46 -10.81 -1.48
N VAL A 53 8.73 -9.88 -2.39
CA VAL A 53 7.73 -8.93 -2.88
C VAL A 53 6.87 -9.63 -3.93
N ALA A 54 5.69 -10.09 -3.52
CA ALA A 54 4.81 -10.89 -4.38
C ALA A 54 4.24 -10.10 -5.59
N HIS A 55 4.01 -8.80 -5.43
CA HIS A 55 3.36 -7.97 -6.45
C HIS A 55 4.06 -6.61 -6.57
N ARG A 56 4.55 -6.28 -7.77
CA ARG A 56 5.13 -4.95 -8.09
C ARG A 56 4.07 -3.89 -8.42
N TRP A 57 2.90 -4.34 -8.89
CA TRP A 57 1.78 -3.49 -9.28
C TRP A 57 0.53 -3.95 -8.54
N PHE A 58 -0.16 -2.99 -7.92
CA PHE A 58 -1.44 -3.22 -7.24
C PHE A 58 -2.22 -1.90 -7.19
N TRP A 59 -3.53 -2.00 -7.09
CA TRP A 59 -4.40 -0.85 -6.82
C TRP A 59 -4.45 -0.53 -5.32
N LEU A 60 -4.65 0.74 -4.96
CA LEU A 60 -5.09 1.09 -3.62
C LEU A 60 -6.60 0.88 -3.53
N TYR A 61 -7.05 0.06 -2.58
CA TYR A 61 -8.46 -0.22 -2.36
C TYR A 61 -8.93 0.42 -1.04
N PRO A 62 -9.46 1.65 -1.09
CA PRO A 62 -9.86 2.39 0.11
C PRO A 62 -11.08 1.75 0.78
N THR A 63 -11.03 1.62 2.10
CA THR A 63 -12.15 1.18 2.95
C THR A 63 -12.32 2.10 4.15
N ARG A 64 -13.51 2.14 4.75
CA ARG A 64 -13.78 2.86 6.01
C ARG A 64 -14.06 1.92 7.18
N PHE A 65 -13.78 0.64 6.99
CA PHE A 65 -14.04 -0.39 7.99
C PHE A 65 -13.14 -0.19 9.22
N HIS A 66 -13.76 0.10 10.37
CA HIS A 66 -13.08 0.49 11.61
C HIS A 66 -12.11 1.68 11.47
N GLU A 67 -12.32 2.55 10.47
CA GLU A 67 -11.60 3.81 10.36
C GLU A 67 -12.28 4.83 11.28
N SER A 68 -11.52 5.44 12.20
CA SER A 68 -12.02 6.53 13.03
C SER A 68 -10.98 7.63 13.23
N PRO A 69 -11.41 8.89 13.42
CA PRO A 69 -10.49 10.01 13.63
C PRO A 69 -9.50 9.78 14.78
N GLY A 70 -9.92 9.11 15.85
CA GLY A 70 -9.08 8.85 17.03
C GLY A 70 -7.94 7.86 16.80
N GLN A 71 -7.89 7.20 15.64
CA GLN A 71 -6.82 6.28 15.24
C GLN A 71 -5.82 6.93 14.28
N LEU A 72 -6.04 8.17 13.88
CA LEU A 72 -5.14 8.94 13.02
C LEU A 72 -4.24 9.82 13.88
N THR A 73 -3.00 10.03 13.40
CA THR A 73 -2.15 11.09 13.96
C THR A 73 -2.74 12.46 13.62
N PRO A 74 -2.42 13.53 14.38
CA PRO A 74 -2.92 14.86 14.08
C PRO A 74 -2.66 15.31 12.63
N THR A 75 -1.50 14.98 12.08
CA THR A 75 -1.15 15.26 10.67
C THR A 75 -1.99 14.44 9.70
N ALA A 76 -2.29 13.19 10.03
CA ALA A 76 -3.08 12.31 9.16
C ALA A 76 -4.58 12.65 9.18
N SER A 77 -5.08 13.34 10.21
CA SER A 77 -6.50 13.72 10.34
C SER A 77 -7.05 14.51 9.16
N GLN A 78 -6.20 15.28 8.45
CA GLN A 78 -6.62 16.01 7.25
C GLN A 78 -7.08 15.09 6.11
N TRP A 79 -6.65 13.83 6.11
CA TRP A 79 -6.99 12.84 5.10
C TRP A 79 -8.28 12.10 5.41
N LEU A 80 -8.91 12.34 6.56
CA LEU A 80 -10.19 11.76 6.89
C LEU A 80 -11.28 12.35 5.98
N ALA A 81 -11.73 11.56 5.01
CA ALA A 81 -12.80 11.96 4.13
C ALA A 81 -14.16 11.95 4.87
N PRO A 82 -15.06 12.91 4.58
CA PRO A 82 -16.38 12.94 5.20
C PRO A 82 -17.18 11.66 4.88
N ALA A 83 -18.03 11.25 5.84
CA ALA A 83 -19.04 10.22 5.62
C ALA A 83 -19.89 10.61 4.38
N ARG A 84 -19.98 9.71 3.40
CA ARG A 84 -20.85 9.88 2.23
C ARG A 84 -22.17 9.19 2.50
#